data_AF-G5QD15-F1
#
_entry.id   AF-G5QD15-F1
#
_cell.length_a   1.000
_cell.length_b   1.000
_cell.length_c   1.000
_cell.angle_alpha   90.00
_cell.angle_beta   90.00
_cell.angle_gamma   90.00
#
_symmetry.space_group_name_H-M   'P 1'
#
loop_
_entity.id
_entity.type
_entity.pdbx_description
1 polymer ?
#
loop_
_entity_poly.entity_id
_entity_poly.type
_entity_poly.pdbx_seq_one_letter_code
_entity_poly.pdbx_strand_id
1 'polypeptide(L)'
;MQILLANPRGFCAGVDRAISIVENALAIYGAPIYVRHEVVHNRYVVDSLRKRGAIFIEQISEVPDGAILIFSAHGVSQAVRNEAKSRDLTVFDATCPLVTKVHMEVARAPAVAVKSL
;
A
#
# COMPACT_ATOMS: atom_id res chain seq x y z
N MET A 1 23.94 -27.85 18.89
CA MET A 1 23.15 -26.61 18.91
C MET A 1 21.78 -26.91 18.33
N GLN A 2 20.71 -26.71 19.08
CA GLN A 2 19.34 -26.94 18.61
C GLN A 2 18.75 -25.60 18.14
N ILE A 3 18.26 -25.55 16.90
CA ILE A 3 17.56 -24.38 16.35
C ILE A 3 16.07 -24.57 16.56
N LEU A 4 15.41 -23.56 17.14
CA LEU A 4 13.97 -23.54 17.36
C LEU A 4 13.32 -22.47 16.48
N LEU A 5 12.17 -22.80 15.89
CA LEU A 5 11.41 -21.89 15.03
C LEU A 5 10.08 -21.54 15.68
N ALA A 6 9.81 -20.24 15.83
CA ALA A 6 8.57 -19.74 16.40
C ALA A 6 7.36 -19.97 15.47
N ASN A 7 6.17 -20.10 16.06
CA ASN A 7 4.89 -20.08 15.35
C ASN A 7 3.87 -19.23 16.13
N PRO A 8 3.20 -18.24 15.50
CA PRO A 8 3.28 -17.88 14.08
C PRO A 8 4.57 -17.11 13.73
N ARG A 9 5.02 -17.21 12.47
CA ARG A 9 6.12 -16.41 11.89
C ARG A 9 5.84 -16.13 10.41
N GLY A 10 6.37 -15.02 9.89
CA GLY A 10 6.24 -14.67 8.47
C GLY A 10 5.06 -13.75 8.17
N PHE A 11 4.36 -14.00 7.07
CA PHE A 11 3.35 -13.10 6.54
C PHE A 11 2.05 -13.11 7.34
N CYS A 12 1.45 -11.94 7.50
CA CYS A 12 0.08 -11.78 7.97
C CYS A 12 -0.87 -11.59 6.78
N ALA A 13 -2.18 -11.73 7.01
CA ALA A 13 -3.19 -11.58 5.97
C ALA A 13 -3.14 -10.23 5.24
N GLY A 14 -2.75 -9.14 5.93
CA GLY A 14 -2.60 -7.82 5.32
C GLY A 14 -1.43 -7.74 4.35
N VAL A 15 -0.30 -8.35 4.70
CA VAL A 15 0.90 -8.41 3.85
C VAL A 15 0.62 -9.26 2.60
N ASP A 16 0.06 -10.45 2.79
CA ASP A 16 -0.26 -11.38 1.70
C ASP A 16 -1.21 -10.72 0.68
N ARG A 17 -2.32 -10.14 1.16
CA ARG A 17 -3.26 -9.38 0.34
C ARG A 17 -2.58 -8.26 -0.44
N ALA A 18 -1.71 -7.47 0.20
CA ALA A 18 -1.11 -6.31 -0.44
C ALA A 18 -0.13 -6.71 -1.56
N ILE A 19 0.66 -7.76 -1.33
CA ILE A 19 1.55 -8.33 -2.36
C ILE A 19 0.70 -8.83 -3.54
N SER A 20 -0.34 -9.65 -3.28
CA SER A 20 -1.18 -10.20 -4.33
C SER A 20 -1.90 -9.12 -5.16
N ILE A 21 -2.29 -7.99 -4.55
CA ILE A 21 -2.88 -6.87 -5.30
C ILE A 21 -1.90 -6.33 -6.36
N VAL A 22 -0.63 -6.12 -6.00
CA VAL A 22 0.39 -5.65 -6.96
C VAL A 22 0.68 -6.71 -8.01
N GLU A 23 0.83 -7.97 -7.61
CA GLU A 23 1.10 -9.07 -8.53
C GLU A 23 -0.02 -9.28 -9.54
N ASN A 24 -1.27 -9.24 -9.09
CA ASN A 24 -2.44 -9.39 -9.95
C ASN A 24 -2.63 -8.17 -10.86
N ALA A 25 -2.36 -6.95 -10.37
CA ALA A 25 -2.38 -5.77 -11.21
C ALA A 25 -1.35 -5.88 -12.35
N LEU A 26 -0.12 -6.32 -12.04
CA LEU A 26 0.90 -6.59 -13.06
C LEU A 26 0.47 -7.69 -14.03
N ALA A 27 -0.21 -8.75 -13.56
CA ALA A 27 -0.66 -9.84 -14.41
C ALA A 27 -1.81 -9.47 -15.34
N ILE A 28 -2.75 -8.64 -14.86
CA ILE A 28 -3.96 -8.25 -15.60
C ILE A 28 -3.68 -7.08 -16.55
N TYR A 29 -2.93 -6.08 -16.11
CA TYR A 29 -2.75 -4.81 -16.82
C TYR A 29 -1.36 -4.65 -17.43
N GLY A 30 -0.40 -5.51 -17.08
CA GLY A 30 0.99 -5.38 -17.49
C GLY A 30 1.76 -4.31 -16.71
N ALA A 31 3.00 -4.08 -17.11
CA ALA A 31 3.85 -3.02 -16.57
C ALA A 31 3.72 -1.72 -17.39
N PRO A 32 3.89 -0.53 -16.79
CA PRO A 32 4.23 -0.31 -15.38
C PRO A 32 3.01 -0.25 -14.44
N ILE A 33 3.20 -0.69 -13.19
CA ILE A 33 2.25 -0.46 -12.09
C ILE A 33 2.90 0.44 -11.05
N TYR A 34 2.31 1.58 -10.75
CA TYR A 34 2.85 2.51 -9.76
C TYR A 34 2.36 2.14 -8.37
N VAL A 35 3.26 2.15 -7.40
CA VAL A 35 2.95 1.86 -5.99
C VAL A 35 3.46 3.01 -5.13
N ARG A 36 2.55 3.63 -4.36
CA ARG A 36 2.92 4.71 -3.45
C ARG A 36 3.58 4.12 -2.20
N HIS A 37 4.86 4.44 -2.04
CA HIS A 37 5.83 3.82 -1.13
C HIS A 37 5.99 2.32 -1.36
N GLU A 38 6.95 1.71 -0.67
CA GLU A 38 7.05 0.25 -0.60
C GLU A 38 5.71 -0.37 -0.16
N VAL A 39 5.25 -1.39 -0.91
CA VAL A 39 3.97 -2.07 -0.63
C VAL A 39 3.95 -2.69 0.78
N VAL A 40 5.12 -3.21 1.19
CA VAL A 40 5.46 -3.71 2.53
C VAL A 40 6.95 -3.45 2.75
N HIS A 41 7.38 -3.22 4.00
CA HIS A 41 8.79 -2.97 4.33
C HIS A 41 9.65 -4.25 4.33
N ASN A 42 9.81 -4.85 3.15
CA ASN A 42 10.68 -6.01 2.93
C ASN A 42 11.41 -5.86 1.60
N ARG A 43 12.73 -5.66 1.67
CA ARG A 43 13.59 -5.46 0.51
C ARG A 43 13.45 -6.55 -0.55
N TYR A 44 13.40 -7.82 -0.15
CA TYR A 44 13.29 -8.92 -1.10
C TYR A 44 11.97 -8.87 -1.89
N VAL A 45 10.87 -8.58 -1.22
CA VAL A 45 9.54 -8.42 -1.85
C VAL A 45 9.55 -7.22 -2.80
N VAL A 46 10.03 -6.07 -2.34
CA VAL A 46 10.08 -4.82 -3.12
C VAL A 46 10.94 -5.00 -4.38
N ASP A 47 12.13 -5.58 -4.25
CA ASP A 47 13.03 -5.83 -5.38
C ASP A 47 12.44 -6.83 -6.37
N SER A 48 11.75 -7.87 -5.89
CA SER A 48 11.05 -8.85 -6.74
C SER A 48 9.95 -8.18 -7.58
N LEU A 49 9.11 -7.35 -6.95
CA LEU A 49 8.06 -6.62 -7.65
C LEU A 49 8.62 -5.58 -8.63
N ARG A 50 9.70 -4.89 -8.25
CA ARG A 50 10.38 -3.93 -9.14
C ARG A 50 10.91 -4.60 -10.40
N LYS A 51 11.52 -5.78 -10.27
CA LYS A 51 11.98 -6.59 -11.42
C LYS A 51 10.84 -7.01 -12.35
N ARG A 52 9.62 -7.10 -11.84
CA ARG A 52 8.41 -7.44 -12.61
C ARG A 52 7.71 -6.22 -13.23
N GLY A 53 8.19 -5.00 -12.96
CA GLY A 53 7.64 -3.78 -13.53
C GLY A 53 6.80 -2.92 -12.58
N ALA A 54 6.83 -3.20 -11.27
CA ALA A 54 6.32 -2.25 -10.28
C ALA A 54 7.27 -1.06 -10.13
N ILE A 55 6.73 0.16 -10.13
CA ILE A 55 7.48 1.40 -9.90
C ILE A 55 7.04 1.98 -8.56
N PHE A 56 7.97 1.99 -7.60
CA PHE A 56 7.72 2.56 -6.27
C PHE A 56 8.06 4.06 -6.29
N ILE A 57 7.10 4.89 -5.88
CA ILE A 57 7.17 6.36 -5.89
C ILE A 57 6.86 6.93 -4.50
N GLU A 58 7.23 8.19 -4.26
CA GLU A 58 6.95 8.87 -3.00
C GLU A 58 5.70 9.76 -3.08
N GLN A 59 5.51 10.43 -4.21
CA GLN A 59 4.46 11.43 -4.46
C GLN A 59 3.60 11.09 -5.68
N ILE A 60 2.29 11.36 -5.60
CA ILE A 60 1.35 11.07 -6.70
C ILE A 60 1.66 11.90 -7.95
N SER A 61 2.28 13.08 -7.79
CA SER A 61 2.76 13.92 -8.90
C SER A 61 3.76 13.21 -9.81
N GLU A 62 4.44 12.16 -9.34
CA GLU A 62 5.38 11.34 -10.13
C GLU A 62 4.66 10.34 -11.06
N VAL A 63 3.34 10.18 -10.93
CA VAL A 63 2.53 9.21 -11.66
C VAL A 63 1.89 9.88 -12.89
N PRO A 64 2.07 9.34 -14.11
CA PRO A 64 1.44 9.89 -15.32
C PRO A 64 -0.08 9.65 -15.32
N ASP A 65 -0.82 10.50 -16.02
CA ASP A 65 -2.27 10.32 -16.22
C ASP A 65 -2.57 9.00 -16.97
N GLY A 66 -3.74 8.42 -16.70
CA GLY A 66 -4.19 7.13 -17.20
C GLY A 66 -3.54 5.91 -16.53
N ALA A 67 -2.58 6.11 -15.60
CA ALA A 67 -1.85 5.01 -14.98
C ALA A 67 -2.62 4.32 -13.85
N ILE A 68 -2.15 3.12 -13.49
CA ILE A 68 -2.60 2.40 -12.29
C ILE A 68 -1.71 2.76 -11.10
N LEU A 69 -2.35 3.20 -10.03
CA LEU A 69 -1.71 3.53 -8.75
C LEU A 69 -2.22 2.61 -7.64
N ILE A 70 -1.30 2.07 -6.84
CA ILE A 70 -1.61 1.23 -5.68
C ILE A 70 -1.12 1.92 -4.41
N PHE A 71 -2.00 2.09 -3.42
CA PHE A 71 -1.58 2.50 -2.07
C PHE A 71 -1.04 1.29 -1.30
N SER A 72 0.06 1.46 -0.57
CA SER A 72 0.68 0.39 0.21
C SER A 72 -0.18 -0.13 1.38
N ALA A 73 0.24 -1.25 1.99
CA ALA A 73 -0.45 -1.88 3.12
C ALA A 73 -0.59 -0.96 4.34
N HIS A 74 0.30 0.02 4.48
CA HIS A 74 0.42 0.94 5.62
C HIS A 74 -0.60 2.06 5.60
N GLY A 75 -1.34 2.23 4.50
CA GLY A 75 -2.31 3.30 4.34
C GLY A 75 -1.71 4.64 3.93
N VAL A 76 -2.61 5.56 3.65
CA VAL A 76 -2.32 6.92 3.19
C VAL A 76 -3.28 7.91 3.84
N SER A 77 -2.86 9.17 3.93
CA SER A 77 -3.67 10.25 4.49
C SER A 77 -4.86 10.60 3.58
N GLN A 78 -5.84 11.33 4.14
CA GLN A 78 -6.98 11.80 3.36
C GLN A 78 -6.56 12.76 2.22
N ALA A 79 -5.51 13.57 2.44
CA ALA A 79 -4.96 14.46 1.42
C ALA A 79 -4.45 13.68 0.21
N VAL A 80 -3.64 12.63 0.44
CA VAL A 80 -3.11 11.76 -0.62
C VAL A 80 -4.25 11.02 -1.35
N ARG A 81 -5.27 10.53 -0.62
CA ARG A 81 -6.46 9.92 -1.25
C ARG A 81 -7.20 10.91 -2.16
N ASN A 82 -7.36 12.16 -1.72
CA ASN A 82 -8.07 13.18 -2.48
C ASN A 82 -7.27 13.62 -3.71
N GLU A 83 -5.95 13.76 -3.57
CA GLU A 83 -5.04 14.06 -4.67
C GLU A 83 -5.16 13.00 -5.78
N ALA A 84 -5.06 11.71 -5.43
CA ALA A 84 -5.21 10.62 -6.39
C ALA A 84 -6.59 10.61 -7.06
N LYS A 85 -7.66 10.88 -6.30
CA LYS A 85 -9.04 10.98 -6.83
C LYS A 85 -9.25 12.14 -7.79
N SER A 86 -8.48 13.22 -7.63
CA SER A 86 -8.56 14.40 -8.52
C SER A 86 -7.76 14.23 -9.82
N ARG A 87 -6.92 13.20 -9.91
CA ARG A 87 -6.13 12.86 -11.09
C ARG A 87 -6.84 11.80 -11.93
N ASP A 88 -6.45 11.70 -13.21
CA ASP A 88 -6.88 10.60 -14.07
C ASP A 88 -6.06 9.34 -13.75
N LEU A 89 -6.43 8.65 -12.67
CA LEU A 89 -5.72 7.46 -12.20
C LEU A 89 -6.72 6.35 -11.86
N THR A 90 -6.35 5.11 -12.22
CA THR A 90 -7.04 3.92 -11.70
C THR A 90 -6.38 3.51 -10.39
N VAL A 91 -7.10 3.64 -9.27
CA VAL A 91 -6.52 3.45 -7.93
C VAL A 91 -6.98 2.14 -7.29
N PHE A 92 -6.02 1.31 -6.85
CA PHE A 92 -6.28 0.18 -5.96
C PHE A 92 -5.75 0.45 -4.55
N ASP A 93 -6.56 0.17 -3.53
CA ASP A 93 -6.17 0.37 -2.13
C ASP A 93 -5.73 -0.95 -1.48
N ALA A 94 -4.42 -1.14 -1.34
CA ALA A 94 -3.85 -2.28 -0.66
C ALA A 94 -3.74 -2.09 0.87
N THR A 95 -4.22 -0.96 1.43
CA THR A 95 -4.25 -0.72 2.88
C THR A 95 -4.83 -1.93 3.60
N CYS A 96 -4.14 -2.38 4.66
CA CYS A 96 -4.62 -3.47 5.49
C CYS A 96 -5.96 -3.07 6.15
N PRO A 97 -7.00 -3.91 6.15
CA PRO A 97 -8.29 -3.58 6.79
C PRO A 97 -8.16 -3.21 8.27
N LEU A 98 -7.15 -3.75 8.97
CA LEU A 98 -6.87 -3.38 10.36
C LEU A 98 -6.31 -1.95 10.49
N VAL A 99 -5.57 -1.45 9.50
CA VAL A 99 -5.13 -0.05 9.42
C VAL A 99 -6.32 0.85 9.08
N THR A 100 -7.14 0.47 8.09
CA THR A 100 -8.37 1.20 7.75
C THR A 100 -9.29 1.35 8.94
N LYS A 101 -9.43 0.31 9.78
CA LYS A 101 -10.20 0.39 11.03
C LYS A 101 -9.73 1.54 11.92
N VAL A 102 -8.42 1.69 12.12
CA VAL A 102 -7.86 2.79 12.92
C VAL A 102 -8.11 4.14 12.25
N HIS A 103 -7.94 4.25 10.94
CA HIS A 103 -8.25 5.49 10.20
C HIS A 103 -9.72 5.92 10.38
N MET A 104 -10.65 4.96 10.39
CA MET A 104 -12.08 5.25 10.58
C MET A 104 -12.38 5.80 11.98
N GLU A 105 -11.72 5.29 13.02
CA GLU A 105 -11.87 5.81 14.38
C GLU A 105 -11.30 7.24 14.50
N VAL A 106 -10.13 7.49 13.90
CA VAL A 106 -9.54 8.85 13.87
C VAL A 106 -10.42 9.84 13.11
N ALA A 107 -11.01 9.42 11.98
CA ALA A 107 -11.89 10.28 11.18
C ALA A 107 -13.21 10.63 11.88
N ARG A 108 -13.68 9.78 12.81
CA ARG A 108 -14.89 10.02 13.61
C ARG A 108 -14.63 10.85 14.85
N ALA A 109 -13.41 10.85 15.36
CA ALA A 109 -13.06 11.57 16.58
C ALA A 109 -13.25 13.09 16.39
N PRO A 110 -13.80 13.80 17.39
CA PRO A 110 -13.91 15.25 17.33
C PRO A 110 -12.52 15.88 17.24
N ALA A 111 -12.38 16.98 16.50
CA ALA A 111 -11.08 17.62 16.22
C ALA A 111 -10.26 18.01 17.47
N VAL A 112 -10.91 18.15 18.62
CA VAL A 112 -10.27 18.40 19.93
C VAL A 112 -9.56 17.15 20.47
N ALA A 113 -10.09 15.95 20.22
CA ALA A 113 -9.54 14.69 20.74
C ALA A 113 -8.28 14.22 19.98
N VAL A 114 -8.12 14.63 18.72
CA VAL A 114 -7.00 14.21 17.86
C VAL A 114 -5.70 14.98 18.15
N LYS A 115 -5.77 16.17 18.77
CA LYS A 115 -4.59 16.99 19.10
C LYS A 115 -3.77 16.47 20.29
N SER A 116 -4.24 15.43 20.98
CA SER A 116 -3.65 14.87 22.20
C SER A 116 -2.78 13.62 21.97
N LEU A 117 -2.64 13.18 20.72
CA LEU A 117 -1.85 12.03 20.26
C LEU A 117 -0.71 12.52 19.35
#